data_AF-A0A208Y7J9-F1
#
_entry.id   AF-A0A208Y7J9-F1
#
_cell.length_a   1.000
_cell.length_b   1.000
_cell.length_c   1.000
_cell.angle_alpha   90.00
_cell.angle_beta   90.00
_cell.angle_gamma   90.00
#
_symmetry.space_group_name_H-M   'P 1'
#
loop_
_entity.id
_entity.type
_entity.pdbx_description
1 polymer ?
#
loop_
_entity_poly.entity_id
_entity_poly.type
_entity_poly.pdbx_seq_one_letter_code
_entity_poly.pdbx_strand_id
1 'polypeptide(L)'
;MSMSELLRGAMKRREPVKVLDSTGDEPALSGADDYTLRDIKLSAIAVVQQWAETDDLDDGESYADRLMAMFVGIADANHDGDVTEDEQGVLEVALNAAWDYLVKAGVTEEDAGALLNDWDDDAADRVRDLVASVLPDGDDAASAEIDSFVFSDDDNAPALDAVYRKTVAVRNGKKVRINKRISGTVRLSAKQKVAIRKARMKSHSAGAMMRRLKSMRLRRKAGL
;
A
#
# COMPACT_ATOMS: atom_id res chain seq x y z
N MET A 1 42.52 34.24 -24.49
CA MET A 1 41.18 33.93 -23.96
C MET A 1 40.41 35.23 -23.91
N SER A 2 39.29 35.31 -24.62
CA SER A 2 38.49 36.54 -24.71
C SER A 2 37.63 36.71 -23.45
N MET A 3 37.39 37.95 -23.01
CA MET A 3 36.54 38.28 -21.86
C MET A 3 35.12 37.66 -21.99
N SER A 4 34.69 37.41 -23.22
CA SER A 4 33.41 36.77 -23.57
C SER A 4 33.36 35.26 -23.25
N GLU A 5 34.51 34.58 -23.17
CA GLU A 5 34.59 33.16 -22.78
C GLU A 5 34.58 33.00 -21.26
N LEU A 6 35.15 33.97 -20.53
CA LEU A 6 35.13 34.02 -19.06
C LEU A 6 33.71 34.23 -18.50
N LEU A 7 32.86 34.98 -19.19
CA LEU A 7 31.47 35.21 -18.79
C LEU A 7 30.54 34.03 -19.11
N ARG A 8 30.86 33.20 -20.10
CA ARG A 8 30.05 32.02 -20.48
C ARG A 8 30.23 30.84 -19.52
N GLY A 9 31.37 30.76 -18.83
CA GLY A 9 31.59 29.79 -17.75
C GLY A 9 30.84 30.11 -16.44
N ALA A 10 30.50 31.37 -16.22
CA ALA A 10 29.87 31.85 -14.98
C ALA A 10 28.33 31.70 -14.95
N MET A 11 27.70 31.30 -16.06
CA MET A 11 26.24 31.15 -16.19
C MET A 11 25.77 29.69 -16.34
N LYS A 12 26.56 28.70 -15.92
CA LYS A 12 26.05 27.33 -15.75
C LYS A 12 25.12 27.32 -14.54
N ARG A 13 23.80 27.39 -14.77
CA ARG A 13 22.77 27.26 -13.72
C ARG A 13 23.14 26.06 -12.84
N ARG A 14 23.52 26.33 -11.58
CA ARG A 14 23.60 25.29 -10.56
C ARG A 14 22.18 24.76 -10.38
N GLU A 15 21.99 23.47 -10.61
CA GLU A 15 20.78 22.79 -10.16
C GLU A 15 20.59 23.08 -8.66
N PRO A 16 19.35 23.31 -8.20
CA PRO A 16 19.10 23.65 -6.82
C PRO A 16 19.57 22.50 -5.93
N VAL A 17 20.60 22.76 -5.13
CA VAL A 17 21.03 21.87 -4.06
C VAL A 17 19.87 21.73 -3.09
N LYS A 18 19.30 20.52 -2.97
CA LYS A 18 18.27 20.20 -1.98
C LYS A 18 18.84 20.54 -0.59
N VAL A 19 18.40 21.66 -0.04
CA VAL A 19 18.73 22.11 1.32
C VAL A 19 17.87 21.36 2.34
N LEU A 20 18.46 21.14 3.52
CA LEU A 20 17.97 20.30 4.63
C LEU A 20 16.63 20.71 5.26
N ASP A 21 15.97 21.74 4.73
CA ASP A 21 14.67 22.25 5.16
C ASP A 21 13.56 22.01 4.12
N SER A 22 13.80 21.16 3.12
CA SER A 22 12.72 20.64 2.29
C SER A 22 11.98 19.57 3.08
N THR A 23 10.93 19.98 3.80
CA THR A 23 10.00 19.11 4.54
C THR A 23 9.11 18.31 3.57
N GLY A 24 9.71 17.39 2.80
CA GLY A 24 9.00 16.58 1.80
C GLY A 24 8.87 15.09 2.13
N ASP A 25 9.62 14.56 3.10
CA ASP A 25 9.53 13.14 3.45
C ASP A 25 8.95 13.01 4.87
N GLU A 26 7.65 12.76 4.92
CA GLU A 26 6.98 12.29 6.12
C GLU A 26 7.65 11.00 6.64
N PRO A 27 7.75 10.80 7.96
CA PRO A 27 8.41 9.64 8.53
C PRO A 27 7.57 8.39 8.26
N ALA A 28 7.98 7.60 7.27
CA ALA A 28 7.47 6.26 6.97
C ALA A 28 7.29 5.42 8.25
N LEU A 29 6.04 5.28 8.69
CA LEU A 29 5.57 4.27 9.63
C LEU A 29 5.34 2.91 8.89
N SER A 30 6.10 2.65 7.82
CA SER A 30 5.77 1.77 6.68
C SER A 30 5.94 0.26 6.90
N GLY A 31 5.67 -0.26 8.10
CA GLY A 31 5.82 -1.70 8.36
C GLY A 31 4.49 -2.44 8.38
N ALA A 32 3.58 -2.00 9.24
CA ALA A 32 2.24 -2.58 9.36
C ALA A 32 1.32 -2.00 8.30
N ASP A 33 1.36 -0.67 8.11
CA ASP A 33 0.56 0.05 7.12
C ASP A 33 0.86 -0.42 5.68
N ASP A 34 2.11 -0.80 5.42
CA ASP A 34 2.55 -1.34 4.12
C ASP A 34 2.07 -2.79 3.91
N TYR A 35 2.02 -3.60 4.97
CA TYR A 35 1.44 -4.94 4.89
C TYR A 35 -0.07 -4.87 4.65
N THR A 36 -0.80 -4.04 5.40
CA THR A 36 -2.25 -3.90 5.23
C THR A 36 -2.61 -3.36 3.85
N LEU A 37 -1.83 -2.40 3.33
CA LEU A 37 -2.03 -1.90 1.97
C LEU A 37 -1.87 -3.02 0.93
N ARG A 38 -0.85 -3.87 1.06
CA ARG A 38 -0.62 -4.98 0.14
C ARG A 38 -1.71 -6.04 0.23
N ASP A 39 -2.16 -6.34 1.44
CA ASP A 39 -3.26 -7.28 1.69
C ASP A 39 -4.55 -6.82 0.98
N ILE A 40 -4.91 -5.53 1.12
CA ILE A 40 -6.05 -4.94 0.44
C ILE A 40 -5.89 -5.01 -1.08
N LYS A 41 -4.69 -4.72 -1.60
CA LYS A 41 -4.39 -4.81 -3.05
C LYS A 41 -4.53 -6.25 -3.58
N LEU A 42 -4.01 -7.23 -2.85
CA LEU A 42 -4.17 -8.65 -3.18
C LEU A 42 -5.66 -9.02 -3.27
N SER A 43 -6.45 -8.63 -2.25
CA SER A 43 -7.90 -8.87 -2.24
C SER A 43 -8.62 -8.18 -3.39
N ALA A 44 -8.29 -6.93 -3.70
CA ALA A 44 -8.91 -6.18 -4.78
C ALA A 44 -8.71 -6.85 -6.14
N ILE A 45 -7.49 -7.29 -6.44
CA ILE A 45 -7.20 -7.93 -7.73
C ILE A 45 -7.84 -9.32 -7.79
N ALA A 46 -7.76 -10.11 -6.70
CA ALA A 46 -8.44 -11.39 -6.63
C ALA A 46 -9.96 -11.25 -6.85
N VAL A 47 -10.58 -10.21 -6.29
CA VAL A 47 -12.00 -9.87 -6.55
C VAL A 47 -12.24 -9.56 -8.02
N VAL A 48 -11.41 -8.75 -8.68
CA VAL A 48 -11.56 -8.44 -10.11
C VAL A 48 -11.43 -9.71 -10.97
N GLN A 49 -10.46 -10.57 -10.68
CA GLN A 49 -10.27 -11.82 -11.43
C GLN A 49 -11.47 -12.76 -11.25
N GLN A 50 -11.91 -12.98 -10.01
CA GLN A 50 -13.07 -13.80 -9.69
C GLN A 50 -14.37 -13.25 -10.30
N TRP A 51 -14.54 -11.93 -10.25
CA TRP A 51 -15.68 -11.25 -10.87
C TRP A 51 -15.67 -11.43 -12.39
N ALA A 52 -14.50 -11.32 -13.03
CA ALA A 52 -14.40 -11.50 -14.47
C ALA A 52 -14.80 -12.92 -14.90
N GLU A 53 -14.61 -13.92 -14.04
CA GLU A 53 -15.02 -15.30 -14.29
C GLU A 53 -16.51 -15.59 -13.95
N THR A 54 -17.25 -14.61 -13.42
CA THR A 54 -18.65 -14.80 -13.04
C THR A 54 -19.54 -15.10 -14.24
N ASP A 55 -20.30 -16.19 -14.15
CA ASP A 55 -21.32 -16.61 -15.12
C ASP A 55 -22.67 -16.96 -14.46
N ASP A 56 -22.83 -16.66 -13.18
CA ASP A 56 -23.93 -17.07 -12.31
C ASP A 56 -24.62 -15.88 -11.59
N LEU A 57 -25.04 -14.88 -12.35
CA LEU A 57 -25.80 -13.74 -11.81
C LEU A 57 -27.21 -14.15 -11.34
N ASP A 58 -27.66 -13.54 -10.24
CA ASP A 58 -29.03 -13.69 -9.75
C ASP A 58 -30.02 -12.84 -10.60
N ASP A 59 -31.32 -13.15 -10.48
CA ASP A 59 -32.38 -12.43 -11.19
C ASP A 59 -32.40 -10.92 -10.85
N GLY A 60 -32.01 -10.09 -11.82
CA GLY A 60 -31.99 -8.63 -11.68
C GLY A 60 -30.69 -8.07 -11.09
N GLU A 61 -29.65 -8.89 -10.93
CA GLU A 61 -28.30 -8.46 -10.58
C GLU A 61 -27.49 -8.17 -11.86
N SER A 62 -26.84 -7.01 -11.91
CA SER A 62 -25.86 -6.69 -12.97
C SER A 62 -24.44 -7.13 -12.57
N TYR A 63 -23.52 -7.18 -13.55
CA TYR A 63 -22.10 -7.35 -13.24
C TYR A 63 -21.54 -6.18 -12.41
N ALA A 64 -22.07 -4.96 -12.57
CA ALA A 64 -21.67 -3.81 -11.76
C ALA A 64 -22.08 -4.00 -10.29
N ASP A 65 -23.32 -4.46 -10.04
CA ASP A 65 -23.84 -4.75 -8.70
C ASP A 65 -23.01 -5.83 -8.01
N ARG A 66 -22.70 -6.93 -8.74
CA ARG A 66 -21.86 -8.02 -8.23
C ARG A 66 -20.48 -7.51 -7.83
N LEU A 67 -19.83 -6.71 -8.69
CA LEU A 67 -18.50 -6.15 -8.41
C LEU A 67 -18.53 -5.23 -7.19
N MET A 68 -19.52 -4.34 -7.12
CA MET A 68 -19.73 -3.43 -6.00
C MET A 68 -19.86 -4.21 -4.68
N ALA A 69 -20.70 -5.25 -4.66
CA ALA A 69 -20.89 -6.08 -3.48
C ALA A 69 -19.60 -6.77 -3.04
N MET A 70 -18.80 -7.29 -4.00
CA MET A 70 -17.52 -7.91 -3.70
C MET A 70 -16.50 -6.92 -3.13
N PHE A 71 -16.44 -5.69 -3.65
CA PHE A 71 -15.56 -4.64 -3.11
C PHE A 71 -16.00 -4.16 -1.72
N VAL A 72 -17.30 -3.99 -1.49
CA VAL A 72 -17.84 -3.70 -0.15
C VAL A 72 -17.45 -4.82 0.81
N GLY A 73 -17.51 -6.09 0.40
CA GLY A 73 -17.08 -7.24 1.19
C GLY A 73 -15.59 -7.25 1.58
N ILE A 74 -14.71 -6.51 0.88
CA ILE A 74 -13.31 -6.31 1.30
C ILE A 74 -13.24 -5.38 2.51
N ALA A 75 -14.07 -4.33 2.53
CA ALA A 75 -14.03 -3.29 3.54
C ALA A 75 -14.89 -3.62 4.77
N ASP A 76 -16.08 -4.17 4.56
CA ASP A 76 -17.06 -4.53 5.59
C ASP A 76 -16.68 -5.86 6.26
N ALA A 77 -15.86 -5.78 7.30
CA ALA A 77 -15.31 -6.95 7.99
C ALA A 77 -16.35 -7.76 8.79
N ASN A 78 -17.48 -7.13 9.15
CA ASN A 78 -18.61 -7.74 9.88
C ASN A 78 -19.78 -8.14 8.98
N HIS A 79 -19.74 -7.78 7.69
CA HIS A 79 -20.77 -8.05 6.70
C HIS A 79 -22.15 -7.55 7.15
N ASP A 80 -22.20 -6.39 7.81
CA ASP A 80 -23.47 -5.79 8.23
C ASP A 80 -24.06 -4.80 7.22
N GLY A 81 -23.32 -4.51 6.14
CA GLY A 81 -23.71 -3.66 5.03
C GLY A 81 -23.49 -2.17 5.27
N ASP A 82 -23.02 -1.75 6.44
CA ASP A 82 -22.77 -0.34 6.78
C ASP A 82 -21.27 -0.02 6.69
N VAL A 83 -20.84 0.71 5.65
CA VAL A 83 -19.44 1.14 5.50
C VAL A 83 -19.14 2.34 6.41
N THR A 84 -18.33 2.12 7.45
CA THR A 84 -17.85 3.18 8.35
C THR A 84 -16.77 4.06 7.71
N GLU A 85 -16.45 5.22 8.32
CA GLU A 85 -15.41 6.13 7.81
C GLU A 85 -14.03 5.46 7.68
N ASP A 86 -13.69 4.54 8.60
CA ASP A 86 -12.43 3.79 8.55
C ASP A 86 -12.46 2.74 7.42
N GLU A 87 -13.62 2.13 7.14
CA GLU A 87 -13.81 1.14 6.07
C GLU A 87 -13.91 1.79 4.68
N GLN A 88 -14.40 3.02 4.60
CA GLN A 88 -14.38 3.83 3.38
C GLN A 88 -12.95 4.00 2.86
N GLY A 89 -11.97 4.18 3.75
CA GLY A 89 -10.56 4.26 3.37
C GLY A 89 -10.00 2.94 2.83
N VAL A 90 -10.48 1.80 3.35
CA VAL A 90 -10.13 0.46 2.83
C VAL A 90 -10.71 0.27 1.42
N LEU A 91 -11.98 0.64 1.26
CA LEU A 91 -12.66 0.58 -0.04
C LEU A 91 -11.98 1.47 -1.08
N GLU A 92 -11.60 2.69 -0.72
CA GLU A 92 -10.87 3.60 -1.61
C GLU A 92 -9.52 3.02 -2.07
N VAL A 93 -8.76 2.41 -1.16
CA VAL A 93 -7.50 1.72 -1.51
C VAL A 93 -7.76 0.56 -2.47
N ALA A 94 -8.79 -0.24 -2.22
CA ALA A 94 -9.15 -1.39 -3.05
C ALA A 94 -9.56 -0.95 -4.47
N LEU A 95 -10.42 0.07 -4.60
CA LEU A 95 -10.88 0.59 -5.89
C LEU A 95 -9.73 1.20 -6.71
N ASN A 96 -8.80 1.93 -6.06
CA ASN A 96 -7.62 2.44 -6.76
C ASN A 96 -6.70 1.30 -7.26
N ALA A 97 -6.54 0.23 -6.47
CA ALA A 97 -5.77 -0.93 -6.90
C ALA A 97 -6.42 -1.66 -8.08
N ALA A 98 -7.75 -1.75 -8.06
CA ALA A 98 -8.55 -2.30 -9.14
C ALA A 98 -8.40 -1.48 -10.42
N TRP A 99 -8.47 -0.15 -10.31
CA TRP A 99 -8.23 0.76 -11.43
C TRP A 99 -6.88 0.49 -12.10
N ASP A 100 -5.79 0.52 -11.31
CA ASP A 100 -4.44 0.31 -11.82
C ASP A 100 -4.31 -1.05 -12.52
N TYR A 101 -4.96 -2.08 -11.98
CA TYR A 101 -4.99 -3.41 -12.55
C TYR A 101 -5.78 -3.47 -13.87
N LEU A 102 -6.98 -2.90 -13.92
CA LEU A 102 -7.81 -2.86 -15.13
C LEU A 102 -7.12 -2.11 -16.27
N VAL A 103 -6.52 -0.95 -15.99
CA VAL A 103 -5.76 -0.19 -16.99
C VAL A 103 -4.55 -1.01 -17.49
N LYS A 104 -3.86 -1.72 -16.60
CA LYS A 104 -2.76 -2.63 -16.99
C LYS A 104 -3.26 -3.80 -17.85
N ALA A 105 -4.45 -4.32 -17.57
CA ALA A 105 -5.10 -5.37 -18.36
C ALA A 105 -5.58 -4.88 -19.75
N GLY A 106 -5.53 -3.56 -20.00
CA GLY A 106 -5.87 -2.95 -21.28
C GLY A 106 -7.24 -2.28 -21.33
N VAL A 107 -7.94 -2.19 -20.20
CA VAL A 107 -9.19 -1.44 -20.07
C VAL A 107 -8.90 0.05 -20.27
N THR A 108 -9.80 0.76 -20.95
CA THR A 108 -9.65 2.20 -21.13
C THR A 108 -9.91 2.94 -19.81
N GLU A 109 -9.24 4.07 -19.57
CA GLU A 109 -9.53 4.90 -18.38
C GLU A 109 -10.98 5.38 -18.36
N GLU A 110 -11.63 5.52 -19.52
CA GLU A 110 -13.05 5.87 -19.61
C GLU A 110 -13.94 4.74 -19.10
N ASP A 111 -13.73 3.51 -19.57
CA ASP A 111 -14.51 2.34 -19.11
C ASP A 111 -14.22 2.00 -17.64
N ALA A 112 -12.96 2.09 -17.20
CA ALA A 112 -12.60 1.95 -15.78
C ALA A 112 -13.26 3.05 -14.93
N GLY A 113 -13.34 4.27 -15.47
CA GLY A 113 -14.09 5.42 -14.96
C GLY A 113 -15.54 5.10 -14.68
N ALA A 114 -16.23 4.73 -15.74
CA ALA A 114 -17.66 4.41 -15.73
C ALA A 114 -17.97 3.23 -14.80
N LEU A 115 -17.11 2.19 -14.80
CA LEU A 115 -17.31 1.03 -13.93
C LEU A 115 -17.09 1.36 -12.45
N LEU A 116 -15.95 1.93 -12.08
CA LEU A 116 -15.56 2.00 -10.66
C LEU A 116 -16.09 3.25 -9.94
N ASN A 117 -16.50 4.30 -10.66
CA ASN A 117 -17.09 5.50 -10.05
C ASN A 117 -18.61 5.53 -10.17
N ASP A 118 -19.13 5.12 -11.33
CA ASP A 118 -20.55 5.26 -11.66
C ASP A 118 -21.31 3.92 -11.61
N TRP A 119 -20.59 2.79 -11.48
CA TRP A 119 -21.15 1.43 -11.50
C TRP A 119 -22.00 1.19 -12.76
N ASP A 120 -21.52 1.66 -13.90
CA ASP A 120 -22.22 1.56 -15.18
C ASP A 120 -22.26 0.11 -15.68
N ASP A 121 -23.48 -0.41 -15.90
CA ASP A 121 -23.72 -1.79 -16.32
C ASP A 121 -23.07 -2.11 -17.68
N ASP A 122 -23.20 -1.20 -18.65
CA ASP A 122 -22.66 -1.42 -20.00
C ASP A 122 -21.13 -1.46 -19.97
N ALA A 123 -20.49 -0.62 -19.15
CA ALA A 123 -19.06 -0.65 -18.90
C ALA A 123 -18.65 -1.95 -18.19
N ALA A 124 -19.43 -2.40 -17.20
CA ALA A 124 -19.17 -3.66 -16.49
C ALA A 124 -19.09 -4.85 -17.47
N ASP A 125 -20.03 -4.97 -18.39
CA ASP A 125 -20.03 -6.02 -19.42
C ASP A 125 -18.75 -5.99 -20.27
N ARG A 126 -18.41 -4.83 -20.83
CA ARG A 126 -17.23 -4.67 -21.71
C ARG A 126 -15.93 -4.95 -20.98
N VAL A 127 -15.81 -4.43 -19.75
CA VAL A 127 -14.62 -4.61 -18.92
C VAL A 127 -14.48 -6.07 -18.51
N ARG A 128 -15.57 -6.71 -18.07
CA ARG A 128 -15.58 -8.11 -17.68
C ARG A 128 -15.11 -9.01 -18.81
N ASP A 129 -15.67 -8.84 -20.01
CA ASP A 129 -15.31 -9.63 -21.18
C ASP A 129 -13.84 -9.44 -21.58
N LEU A 130 -13.34 -8.20 -21.53
CA LEU A 130 -11.94 -7.92 -21.81
C LEU A 130 -11.03 -8.59 -20.77
N VAL A 131 -11.30 -8.39 -19.48
CA VAL A 131 -10.50 -8.97 -18.39
C VAL A 131 -10.50 -10.48 -18.50
N ALA A 132 -11.67 -11.12 -18.61
CA ALA A 132 -11.78 -12.57 -18.78
C ALA A 132 -10.99 -13.09 -19.99
N SER A 133 -10.87 -12.32 -21.07
CA SER A 133 -10.10 -12.71 -22.27
C SER A 133 -8.58 -12.65 -22.11
N VAL A 134 -8.08 -11.90 -21.12
CA VAL A 134 -6.64 -11.71 -20.87
C VAL A 134 -6.16 -12.41 -19.60
N LEU A 135 -7.07 -12.90 -18.76
CA LEU A 135 -6.72 -13.63 -17.55
C LEU A 135 -5.92 -14.90 -17.88
N PRO A 136 -4.88 -15.20 -17.09
CA PRO A 136 -4.13 -16.43 -17.26
C PRO A 136 -4.97 -17.64 -16.86
N ASP A 137 -4.95 -18.68 -17.69
CA ASP A 137 -5.68 -19.92 -17.41
C ASP A 137 -5.10 -20.67 -16.19
N GLY A 138 -5.94 -20.84 -15.16
CA GLY A 138 -5.68 -21.70 -14.00
C GLY A 138 -5.15 -20.98 -12.75
N ASP A 139 -5.58 -21.47 -11.58
CA ASP A 139 -5.37 -20.84 -10.26
C ASP A 139 -3.92 -20.49 -9.94
N ASP A 140 -2.96 -21.34 -10.32
CA ASP A 140 -1.53 -21.12 -10.06
C ASP A 140 -0.99 -19.92 -10.87
N ALA A 141 -1.48 -19.74 -12.10
CA ALA A 141 -1.06 -18.66 -12.99
C ALA A 141 -1.73 -17.33 -12.61
N ALA A 142 -3.01 -17.39 -12.24
CA ALA A 142 -3.76 -16.27 -11.66
C ALA A 142 -3.08 -15.76 -10.38
N SER A 143 -2.77 -16.65 -9.44
CA SER A 143 -2.07 -16.29 -8.20
C SER A 143 -0.70 -15.66 -8.44
N ALA A 144 0.09 -16.20 -9.39
CA ALA A 144 1.40 -15.67 -9.74
C ALA A 144 1.31 -14.27 -10.39
N GLU A 145 0.26 -14.00 -11.15
CA GLU A 145 0.01 -12.68 -11.74
C GLU A 145 -0.34 -11.65 -10.66
N ILE A 146 -1.25 -12.00 -9.73
CA ILE A 146 -1.62 -11.14 -8.60
C ILE A 146 -0.36 -10.77 -7.80
N ASP A 147 0.46 -11.77 -7.46
CA ASP A 147 1.71 -11.56 -6.75
C ASP A 147 2.67 -10.68 -7.55
N SER A 148 2.80 -10.92 -8.86
CA SER A 148 3.60 -10.05 -9.71
C SER A 148 3.09 -8.62 -9.64
N PHE A 149 1.79 -8.38 -9.79
CA PHE A 149 1.24 -7.03 -9.76
C PHE A 149 1.51 -6.30 -8.43
N VAL A 150 1.26 -6.96 -7.29
CA VAL A 150 1.38 -6.31 -5.98
C VAL A 150 2.84 -6.12 -5.55
N PHE A 151 3.74 -7.03 -5.95
CA PHE A 151 5.13 -7.06 -5.47
C PHE A 151 6.21 -6.70 -6.52
N SER A 152 5.84 -6.29 -7.75
CA SER A 152 6.82 -6.10 -8.85
C SER A 152 7.53 -4.74 -8.91
N ASP A 153 7.04 -3.66 -8.30
CA ASP A 153 7.49 -2.31 -8.73
C ASP A 153 8.54 -1.58 -7.87
N ASP A 154 8.97 -2.10 -6.70
CA ASP A 154 10.23 -1.63 -6.05
C ASP A 154 10.65 -2.42 -4.79
N ASP A 155 9.83 -3.35 -4.30
CA ASP A 155 10.10 -4.08 -3.04
C ASP A 155 10.97 -5.33 -3.20
N ASN A 156 11.23 -5.74 -4.45
CA ASN A 156 12.15 -6.82 -4.79
C ASN A 156 13.53 -6.33 -5.26
N ALA A 157 13.93 -5.09 -4.94
CA ALA A 157 15.36 -4.75 -4.94
C ALA A 157 16.06 -5.54 -3.80
N PRO A 158 17.19 -6.23 -4.07
CA PRO A 158 17.58 -7.53 -3.51
C PRO A 158 17.50 -7.61 -1.97
N ALA A 159 16.31 -7.84 -1.43
CA ALA A 159 16.08 -7.96 0.00
C ALA A 159 16.15 -9.42 0.48
N LEU A 160 16.08 -10.39 -0.44
CA LEU A 160 16.12 -11.81 -0.10
C LEU A 160 17.50 -12.28 0.38
N ASP A 161 18.59 -11.55 0.07
CA ASP A 161 19.95 -11.88 0.53
C ASP A 161 20.61 -10.78 1.42
N ALA A 162 19.98 -9.61 1.53
CA ALA A 162 20.55 -8.49 2.30
C ALA A 162 20.20 -8.59 3.80
N VAL A 163 21.20 -8.97 4.62
CA VAL A 163 21.07 -8.99 6.10
C VAL A 163 20.77 -7.59 6.67
N TYR A 164 21.23 -6.51 6.01
CA TYR A 164 21.09 -5.14 6.47
C TYR A 164 20.62 -4.19 5.36
N ARG A 165 19.66 -3.31 5.66
CA ARG A 165 19.19 -2.20 4.82
C ARG A 165 19.65 -0.86 5.40
N LYS A 166 20.08 0.07 4.55
CA LYS A 166 20.35 1.45 4.98
C LYS A 166 19.04 2.18 5.26
N THR A 167 18.89 2.75 6.44
CA THR A 167 17.72 3.51 6.87
C THR A 167 18.16 4.81 7.54
N VAL A 168 17.42 5.89 7.35
CA VAL A 168 17.67 7.16 8.05
C VAL A 168 17.06 7.08 9.45
N ALA A 169 17.85 7.38 10.47
CA ALA A 169 17.39 7.49 11.85
C ALA A 169 17.79 8.84 12.44
N VAL A 170 17.00 9.35 13.38
CA VAL A 170 17.34 10.58 14.11
C VAL A 170 18.04 10.21 15.42
N ARG A 171 19.28 10.65 15.61
CA ARG A 171 20.04 10.50 16.86
C ARG A 171 20.53 11.86 17.32
N ASN A 172 20.24 12.23 18.57
CA ASN A 172 20.59 13.53 19.14
C ASN A 172 20.10 14.71 18.25
N GLY A 173 18.88 14.60 17.71
CA GLY A 173 18.29 15.62 16.84
C GLY A 173 18.87 15.73 15.43
N LYS A 174 19.84 14.87 15.05
CA LYS A 174 20.45 14.88 13.71
C LYS A 174 20.06 13.62 12.92
N LYS A 175 19.72 13.80 11.63
CA LYS A 175 19.48 12.69 10.69
C LYS A 175 20.82 11.99 10.39
N VAL A 176 20.91 10.69 10.70
CA VAL A 176 22.06 9.83 10.42
C VAL A 176 21.62 8.61 9.63
N ARG A 177 22.42 8.18 8.65
CA ARG A 177 22.19 6.91 7.93
C ARG A 177 22.73 5.75 8.78
N ILE A 178 21.87 4.79 9.12
CA ILE A 178 22.22 3.60 9.88
C ILE A 178 21.93 2.33 9.07
N ASN A 179 22.70 1.27 9.30
CA ASN A 179 22.39 -0.05 8.76
C ASN A 179 21.43 -0.76 9.72
N LYS A 180 20.17 -0.89 9.33
CA LYS A 180 19.14 -1.62 10.08
C LYS A 180 19.11 -3.08 9.60
N ARG A 181 19.18 -4.02 10.54
CA ARG A 181 19.05 -5.46 10.19
C ARG A 181 17.60 -5.73 9.80
N ILE A 182 17.41 -6.36 8.64
CA ILE A 182 16.08 -6.69 8.10
C ILE A 182 15.86 -8.19 7.93
N SER A 183 16.93 -9.01 7.97
CA SER A 183 16.85 -10.47 7.80
C SER A 183 17.82 -11.24 8.71
N GLY A 184 17.53 -12.54 8.90
CA GLY A 184 18.34 -13.52 9.62
C GLY A 184 18.00 -13.72 11.12
N THR A 185 18.21 -14.94 11.61
CA THR A 185 17.96 -15.33 13.00
C THR A 185 19.05 -14.81 13.94
N VAL A 186 18.69 -13.95 14.89
CA VAL A 186 19.61 -13.47 15.93
C VAL A 186 19.65 -14.46 17.10
N ARG A 187 20.82 -15.04 17.37
CA ARG A 187 21.04 -15.88 18.55
C ARG A 187 21.09 -15.01 19.81
N LEU A 188 19.98 -15.01 20.56
CA LEU A 188 19.87 -14.32 21.85
C LEU A 188 20.31 -15.23 23.00
N SER A 189 21.16 -14.71 23.88
CA SER A 189 21.47 -15.36 25.17
C SER A 189 20.24 -15.45 26.08
N ALA A 190 20.24 -16.39 27.02
CA ALA A 190 19.14 -16.55 27.98
C ALA A 190 18.85 -15.27 28.78
N LYS A 191 19.89 -14.55 29.21
CA LYS A 191 19.76 -13.27 29.92
C LYS A 191 19.08 -12.18 29.06
N GLN A 192 19.42 -12.10 27.78
CA GLN A 192 18.79 -11.15 26.84
C GLN A 192 17.31 -11.48 26.60
N LYS A 193 16.96 -12.75 26.42
CA LYS A 193 15.55 -13.18 26.28
C LYS A 193 14.71 -12.77 27.49
N VAL A 194 15.24 -12.96 28.71
CA VAL A 194 14.57 -12.55 29.95
C VAL A 194 14.44 -11.01 30.04
N ALA A 195 15.47 -10.26 29.66
CA ALA A 195 15.44 -8.80 29.66
C ALA A 195 14.39 -8.25 28.68
N ILE A 196 14.30 -8.80 27.46
CA ILE A 196 13.28 -8.44 26.47
C ILE A 196 11.87 -8.75 27.00
N ARG A 197 11.69 -9.91 27.64
CA ARG A 197 10.41 -10.28 28.25
C ARG A 197 9.99 -9.29 29.34
N LYS A 198 10.93 -8.89 30.21
CA LYS A 198 10.67 -7.84 31.24
C LYS A 198 10.34 -6.48 30.62
N ALA A 199 11.05 -6.09 29.56
CA ALA A 199 10.78 -4.84 28.85
C ALA A 199 9.39 -4.85 28.17
N ARG A 200 9.00 -5.97 27.56
CA ARG A 200 7.64 -6.17 27.00
C ARG A 200 6.57 -6.09 28.10
N MET A 201 6.73 -6.80 29.21
CA MET A 201 5.76 -6.74 30.32
C MET A 201 5.61 -5.32 30.89
N LYS A 202 6.69 -4.53 30.97
CA LYS A 202 6.63 -3.14 31.45
C LYS A 202 5.94 -2.19 30.45
N SER A 203 6.23 -2.36 29.15
CA SER A 203 5.69 -1.51 28.08
C SER A 203 4.25 -1.86 27.68
N HIS A 204 3.83 -3.10 27.86
CA HIS A 204 2.48 -3.61 27.60
C HIS A 204 1.67 -3.84 28.89
N SER A 205 1.98 -3.11 29.97
CA SER A 205 1.12 -3.09 31.15
C SER A 205 -0.13 -2.27 30.88
N ALA A 206 -1.29 -2.65 31.44
CA ALA A 206 -2.56 -1.96 31.25
C ALA A 206 -2.46 -0.44 31.52
N GLY A 207 -1.72 -0.03 32.56
CA GLY A 207 -1.46 1.36 32.87
C GLY A 207 -0.52 2.08 31.90
N ALA A 208 0.42 1.39 31.25
CA ALA A 208 1.25 1.97 30.18
C ALA A 208 0.45 2.14 28.88
N MET A 209 -0.41 1.16 28.55
CA MET A 209 -1.30 1.22 27.38
C MET A 209 -2.35 2.33 27.53
N MET A 210 -2.97 2.47 28.71
CA MET A 210 -3.94 3.53 29.00
C MET A 210 -3.32 4.94 28.92
N ARG A 211 -2.07 5.11 29.38
CA ARG A 211 -1.34 6.39 29.24
C ARG A 211 -1.03 6.73 27.79
N ARG A 212 -0.70 5.73 26.96
CA ARG A 212 -0.49 5.92 25.52
C ARG A 212 -1.78 6.27 24.81
N LEU A 213 -2.88 5.57 25.10
CA LEU A 213 -4.20 5.89 24.56
C LEU A 213 -4.65 7.30 24.92
N LYS A 214 -4.45 7.72 26.17
CA LYS A 214 -4.75 9.11 26.61
C LYS A 214 -3.88 10.13 25.87
N SER A 215 -2.59 9.84 25.69
CA SER A 215 -1.66 10.69 24.93
C SER A 215 -2.06 10.81 23.46
N MET A 216 -2.39 9.71 22.79
CA MET A 216 -2.85 9.71 21.40
C MET A 216 -4.18 10.45 21.23
N ARG A 217 -5.12 10.29 22.18
CA ARG A 217 -6.39 11.04 22.17
C ARG A 217 -6.17 12.55 22.31
N LEU A 218 -5.22 12.97 23.15
CA LEU A 218 -4.84 14.38 23.30
C LEU A 218 -4.17 14.94 22.04
N ARG A 219 -3.31 14.15 21.37
CA ARG A 219 -2.69 14.53 20.10
C ARG A 219 -3.73 14.70 18.99
N ARG A 220 -4.62 13.72 18.82
CA ARG A 220 -5.73 13.79 17.86
C ARG A 220 -6.61 15.03 18.09
N LYS A 221 -6.91 15.35 19.36
CA LYS A 221 -7.67 16.57 19.73
C LYS A 221 -6.90 17.88 19.45
N ALA A 222 -5.58 17.83 19.40
CA ALA A 222 -4.70 18.95 19.13
C ALA A 222 -4.29 19.05 17.64
N GLY A 223 -4.81 18.19 16.75
CA GLY A 223 -4.46 18.18 15.33
C GLY A 223 -3.04 17.68 15.05
N LEU A 224 -2.52 16.78 15.90
CA LEU A 224 -1.18 16.15 15.82
C LEU A 224 -1.26 14.63 15.78
#